data_AF-A0A3D3ZLK9-F1
#
_entry.id   AF-A0A3D3ZLK9-F1
#
_cell.length_a   1.000
_cell.length_b   1.000
_cell.length_c   1.000
_cell.angle_alpha   90.00
_cell.angle_beta   90.00
_cell.angle_gamma   90.00
#
_symmetry.space_group_name_H-M   'P 1'
#
loop_
_entity.id
_entity.type
_entity.pdbx_description
1 polymer ?
#
loop_
_entity_poly.entity_id
_entity_poly.type
_entity_poly.pdbx_seq_one_letter_code
_entity_poly.pdbx_strand_id
1 'polypeptide(L)'
;MANRKQPPQAEEQTKKSVKLEKELRKREKRLQDQLLEAQERQVKALERFIKADTRLRKRTACVERLEERLESVHRQQAELANPRQSSETDVSEGAVSEGAALPDTPAESSSSDPVPEEEPFERVREARAAAEAAEENARRASERAAEISSRQEQPGSGLHLEQEREETQFEMAQASAAVQEANHAPDEAEGPGREIGESRELEQPVQQEHTESSESSSIQGETEQEENQPEPRSIEEEWGVEGQLTTPLKEENHANQGPSAAERARMEEIEEDEEVVAAVAAMMIADVAAASAAKAEAIAEACSARTREARHDALQADRVLEEVRAAIASGAFNGEDANRYLQSVEREATRAQALLA
;
A
#
# COMPACT_ATOMS: atom_id res chain seq x y z
N MET A 1 -79.89 -7.13 -38.36
CA MET A 1 -78.47 -6.74 -38.24
C MET A 1 -78.27 -6.01 -36.91
N ALA A 2 -78.15 -6.76 -35.80
CA ALA A 2 -77.98 -6.16 -34.48
C ALA A 2 -76.48 -5.93 -34.21
N ASN A 3 -76.05 -4.67 -34.26
CA ASN A 3 -74.72 -4.24 -33.83
C ASN A 3 -74.61 -4.39 -32.30
N ARG A 4 -74.09 -5.53 -31.84
CA ARG A 4 -73.61 -5.69 -30.45
C ARG A 4 -72.37 -4.82 -30.28
N LYS A 5 -72.55 -3.60 -29.77
CA LYS A 5 -71.45 -2.81 -29.18
C LYS A 5 -70.79 -3.67 -28.10
N GLN A 6 -69.52 -3.99 -28.28
CA GLN A 6 -68.71 -4.63 -27.23
C GLN A 6 -68.70 -3.72 -25.98
N PRO A 7 -68.75 -4.30 -24.76
CA PRO A 7 -68.78 -3.52 -23.54
C PRO A 7 -67.44 -2.77 -23.36
N PRO A 8 -67.46 -1.48 -22.99
CA PRO A 8 -66.25 -0.65 -22.82
C PRO A 8 -65.24 -1.19 -21.79
N GLN A 9 -65.67 -2.10 -20.92
CA GLN A 9 -64.80 -2.73 -19.92
C GLN A 9 -63.74 -3.66 -20.52
N ALA A 10 -63.97 -4.28 -21.69
CA ALA A 10 -63.00 -5.19 -22.30
C ALA A 10 -61.76 -4.44 -22.83
N GLU A 11 -61.93 -3.24 -23.39
CA GLU A 11 -60.82 -2.42 -23.90
C GLU A 11 -59.98 -1.80 -22.79
N GLU A 12 -60.56 -1.52 -21.62
CA GLU A 12 -59.79 -1.05 -20.47
C GLU A 12 -58.94 -2.16 -19.85
N GLN A 13 -59.44 -3.39 -19.84
CA GLN A 13 -58.70 -4.54 -19.32
C GLN A 13 -57.47 -4.86 -20.18
N THR A 14 -57.59 -4.81 -21.51
CA THR A 14 -56.45 -5.02 -22.43
C THR A 14 -55.41 -3.91 -22.32
N LYS A 15 -55.83 -2.65 -22.12
CA LYS A 15 -54.89 -1.54 -21.87
C LYS A 15 -54.15 -1.71 -20.55
N LYS A 16 -54.79 -2.25 -19.51
CA LYS A 16 -54.16 -2.54 -18.22
C LYS A 16 -53.16 -3.69 -18.34
N SER A 17 -53.50 -4.78 -19.04
CA SER A 17 -52.59 -5.91 -19.24
C SER A 17 -51.33 -5.50 -20.01
N VAL A 18 -51.47 -4.73 -21.08
CA VAL A 18 -50.32 -4.23 -21.87
C VAL A 18 -49.39 -3.32 -21.04
N LYS A 19 -49.94 -2.52 -20.12
CA LYS A 19 -49.12 -1.71 -19.21
C LYS A 19 -48.34 -2.58 -18.22
N LEU A 20 -49.00 -3.58 -17.64
CA LEU A 20 -48.35 -4.53 -16.72
C LEU A 20 -47.24 -5.31 -17.42
N GLU A 21 -47.45 -5.79 -18.65
CA GLU A 21 -46.41 -6.46 -19.44
C GLU A 21 -45.19 -5.58 -19.69
N LYS A 22 -45.39 -4.28 -19.95
CA LYS A 22 -44.28 -3.33 -20.13
C LYS A 22 -43.49 -3.11 -18.85
N GLU A 23 -44.16 -2.98 -17.71
CA GLU A 23 -43.50 -2.86 -16.41
C GLU A 23 -42.75 -4.14 -16.05
N LEU A 24 -43.32 -5.31 -16.32
CA LEU A 24 -42.64 -6.60 -16.13
C LEU A 24 -41.38 -6.71 -16.97
N ARG A 25 -41.44 -6.40 -18.27
CA ARG A 25 -40.25 -6.41 -19.15
C ARG A 25 -39.19 -5.40 -18.70
N LYS A 26 -39.60 -4.23 -18.19
CA LYS A 26 -38.68 -3.23 -17.66
C LYS A 26 -38.00 -3.70 -16.38
N ARG A 27 -38.74 -4.37 -15.48
CA ARG A 27 -38.21 -4.98 -14.26
C ARG A 27 -37.26 -6.13 -14.59
N GLU A 28 -37.65 -7.00 -15.52
CA GLU A 28 -36.82 -8.10 -16.01
C GLU A 28 -35.48 -7.58 -16.56
N LYS A 29 -35.53 -6.56 -17.42
CA LYS A 29 -34.30 -5.94 -17.94
C LYS A 29 -33.40 -5.38 -16.84
N ARG A 30 -33.97 -4.69 -15.84
CA ARG A 30 -33.19 -4.19 -14.69
C ARG A 30 -32.54 -5.31 -13.89
N LEU A 31 -33.25 -6.40 -13.67
CA LEU A 31 -32.71 -7.58 -12.98
C LEU A 31 -31.58 -8.23 -13.79
N GLN A 32 -31.73 -8.30 -15.12
CA GLN A 32 -30.66 -8.79 -16.00
C GLN A 32 -29.42 -7.88 -15.97
N ASP A 33 -29.61 -6.56 -16.04
CA ASP A 33 -28.52 -5.59 -15.95
C ASP A 33 -27.79 -5.69 -14.58
N GLN A 34 -28.55 -5.82 -13.48
CA GLN A 34 -28.00 -6.02 -12.13
C GLN A 34 -27.23 -7.34 -12.00
N LEU A 35 -27.74 -8.43 -12.59
CA LEU A 35 -27.08 -9.73 -12.58
C LEU A 35 -25.75 -9.68 -13.35
N LEU A 36 -25.73 -9.04 -14.52
CA LEU A 36 -24.50 -8.83 -15.28
C LEU A 36 -23.49 -7.98 -14.51
N GLU A 37 -23.92 -6.88 -13.89
CA GLU A 37 -23.04 -6.05 -13.09
C GLU A 37 -22.48 -6.80 -11.86
N ALA A 38 -23.31 -7.62 -11.21
CA ALA A 38 -22.86 -8.48 -10.10
C ALA A 38 -21.81 -9.50 -10.56
N GLN A 39 -22.00 -10.11 -11.74
CA GLN A 39 -21.02 -11.04 -12.33
C GLN A 39 -19.70 -10.32 -12.66
N GLU A 40 -19.73 -9.12 -13.25
CA GLU A 40 -18.52 -8.35 -13.51
C GLU A 40 -17.77 -7.99 -12.23
N ARG A 41 -18.50 -7.59 -11.18
CA ARG A 41 -17.91 -7.32 -9.86
C ARG A 41 -17.27 -8.57 -9.26
N GLN A 42 -17.90 -9.74 -9.41
CA GLN A 42 -17.35 -11.02 -8.97
C GLN A 42 -16.03 -11.34 -9.69
N VAL A 43 -15.98 -11.20 -11.02
CA VAL A 43 -14.76 -11.43 -11.81
C VAL A 43 -13.64 -10.48 -11.35
N LYS A 44 -13.92 -9.19 -11.20
CA LYS A 44 -12.95 -8.20 -10.70
C LYS A 44 -12.46 -8.53 -9.28
N ALA A 45 -13.33 -9.04 -8.42
CA ALA A 45 -12.97 -9.48 -7.07
C ALA A 45 -12.03 -10.70 -7.10
N LEU A 46 -12.31 -11.68 -7.97
CA LEU A 46 -11.46 -12.86 -8.16
C LEU A 46 -10.07 -12.49 -8.70
N GLU A 47 -9.99 -11.54 -9.64
CA GLU A 47 -8.69 -11.06 -10.13
C GLU A 47 -7.86 -10.39 -9.01
N ARG A 48 -8.51 -9.60 -8.14
CA ARG A 48 -7.85 -8.99 -6.98
C ARG A 48 -7.38 -10.05 -6.00
N PHE A 49 -8.18 -11.09 -5.77
CA PHE A 49 -7.83 -12.22 -4.93
C PHE A 49 -6.59 -12.95 -5.47
N ILE A 50 -6.55 -13.29 -6.76
CA ILE A 50 -5.39 -13.94 -7.39
C ILE A 50 -4.12 -13.06 -7.29
N LYS A 51 -4.25 -11.75 -7.50
CA LYS A 51 -3.14 -10.80 -7.33
C LYS A 51 -2.67 -10.74 -5.86
N ALA A 52 -3.56 -10.86 -4.89
CA ALA A 52 -3.21 -10.90 -3.47
C ALA A 52 -2.51 -12.22 -3.11
N ASP A 53 -3.03 -13.36 -3.58
CA ASP A 53 -2.46 -14.69 -3.35
C ASP A 53 -1.04 -14.83 -3.94
N THR A 54 -0.82 -14.31 -5.16
CA THR A 54 0.53 -14.28 -5.75
C THR A 54 1.51 -13.42 -4.96
N ARG A 55 1.07 -12.27 -4.41
CA ARG A 55 1.90 -11.44 -3.51
C ARG A 55 2.20 -12.17 -2.20
N LEU A 56 1.21 -12.89 -1.65
CA LEU A 56 1.39 -13.70 -0.44
C LEU A 56 2.44 -14.78 -0.67
N ARG A 57 2.31 -15.58 -1.74
CA ARG A 57 3.30 -16.61 -2.10
C ARG A 57 4.71 -16.06 -2.26
N LYS A 58 4.87 -14.90 -2.90
CA LYS A 58 6.18 -14.24 -3.03
C LYS A 58 6.78 -13.85 -1.67
N ARG A 59 5.95 -13.39 -0.73
CA ARG A 59 6.38 -13.05 0.64
C ARG A 59 6.75 -14.30 1.43
N THR A 60 5.93 -15.34 1.36
CA THR A 60 6.22 -16.65 1.98
C THR A 60 7.56 -17.19 1.51
N ALA A 61 7.81 -17.24 0.20
CA ALA A 61 9.09 -17.68 -0.35
C ALA A 61 10.29 -16.76 -0.01
N CYS A 62 10.04 -15.50 0.36
CA CYS A 62 11.08 -14.60 0.87
C CYS A 62 11.40 -14.91 2.34
N VAL A 63 10.37 -15.14 3.15
CA VAL A 63 10.48 -15.52 4.56
C VAL A 63 11.21 -16.87 4.69
N GLU A 64 10.82 -17.89 3.92
CA GLU A 64 11.50 -19.19 3.90
C GLU A 64 13.00 -19.07 3.60
N ARG A 65 13.38 -18.24 2.61
CA ARG A 65 14.80 -17.98 2.31
C ARG A 65 15.53 -17.24 3.43
N LEU A 66 14.83 -16.38 4.18
CA LEU A 66 15.43 -15.71 5.33
C LEU A 66 15.57 -16.68 6.51
N GLU A 67 14.61 -17.57 6.72
CA GLU A 67 14.67 -18.64 7.72
C GLU A 67 15.85 -19.57 7.44
N GLU A 68 16.02 -20.05 6.20
CA GLU A 68 17.18 -20.87 5.78
C GLU A 68 18.52 -20.16 6.05
N ARG A 69 18.59 -18.85 5.77
CA ARG A 69 19.80 -18.05 6.04
C ARG A 69 20.07 -17.90 7.53
N LEU A 70 19.03 -17.68 8.33
CA LEU A 70 19.14 -17.58 9.79
C LEU A 70 19.59 -18.92 10.39
N GLU A 71 19.05 -20.05 9.92
CA GLU A 71 19.49 -21.37 10.33
C GLU A 71 20.96 -21.64 9.98
N SER A 72 21.41 -21.21 8.80
CA SER A 72 22.82 -21.29 8.39
C SER A 72 23.73 -20.47 9.31
N VAL A 73 23.33 -19.23 9.63
CA VAL A 73 24.08 -18.37 10.56
C VAL A 73 24.11 -18.97 11.97
N HIS A 74 22.99 -19.49 12.47
CA HIS A 74 22.96 -20.18 13.77
C HIS A 74 23.87 -21.42 13.78
N ARG A 75 23.93 -22.18 12.68
CA ARG A 75 24.84 -23.34 12.55
C ARG A 75 26.30 -22.90 12.58
N GLN A 76 26.67 -21.87 11.83
CA GLN A 76 28.02 -21.30 11.83
C GLN A 76 28.42 -20.80 13.22
N GLN A 77 27.49 -20.12 13.92
CA GLN A 77 27.73 -19.66 15.29
C GLN A 77 27.92 -20.84 16.26
N ALA A 78 27.15 -21.92 16.11
CA ALA A 78 27.31 -23.13 16.93
C ALA A 78 28.66 -23.83 16.68
N GLU A 79 29.11 -23.90 15.43
CA GLU A 79 30.44 -24.43 15.07
C GLU A 79 31.58 -23.57 15.66
N LEU A 80 31.45 -22.23 15.59
CA LEU A 80 32.41 -21.30 16.20
C LEU A 80 32.39 -21.34 17.74
N ALA A 81 31.23 -21.59 18.35
CA ALA A 81 31.10 -21.72 19.79
C ALA A 81 31.68 -23.05 20.32
N ASN A 82 31.78 -24.08 19.47
CA ASN A 82 32.23 -25.42 19.86
C ASN A 82 33.40 -25.96 19.00
N PRO A 83 34.54 -25.24 18.90
CA PRO A 83 35.64 -25.58 17.98
C PRO A 83 36.44 -26.83 18.41
N ARG A 84 36.11 -27.45 19.55
CA ARG A 84 36.90 -28.53 20.17
C ARG A 84 36.61 -29.95 19.64
N GLN A 85 35.67 -30.12 18.70
CA GLN A 85 35.31 -31.46 18.19
C GLN A 85 35.66 -31.71 16.72
N SER A 86 36.20 -30.72 16.00
CA SER A 86 36.45 -30.82 14.54
C SER A 86 37.91 -31.17 14.17
N SER A 87 38.78 -31.47 15.14
CA SER A 87 40.22 -31.70 14.89
C SER A 87 40.75 -33.01 15.49
N GLU A 88 39.97 -34.08 15.50
CA GLU A 88 40.44 -35.44 15.82
C GLU A 88 40.17 -36.43 14.68
N THR A 89 40.59 -36.11 13.46
CA THR A 89 40.99 -37.15 12.50
C THR A 89 42.03 -36.60 11.54
N ASP A 90 43.16 -37.30 11.50
CA ASP A 90 44.17 -37.33 10.44
C ASP A 90 45.45 -36.50 10.65
N VAL A 91 46.20 -36.88 11.69
CA VAL A 91 47.67 -36.86 11.65
C VAL A 91 48.12 -38.26 11.22
N SER A 92 48.37 -38.45 9.93
CA SER A 92 49.24 -39.53 9.45
C SER A 92 50.45 -38.90 8.76
N GLU A 93 51.59 -39.07 9.42
CA GLU A 93 52.93 -38.69 8.96
C GLU A 93 53.25 -39.28 7.57
N GLY A 94 53.88 -38.47 6.72
CA GLY A 94 54.44 -38.89 5.44
C GLY A 94 55.28 -37.77 4.82
N ALA A 95 56.59 -37.97 4.85
CA ALA A 95 57.60 -36.93 4.71
C ALA A 95 58.02 -36.58 3.27
N VAL A 96 58.76 -35.47 3.19
CA VAL A 96 59.76 -35.02 2.18
C VAL A 96 59.26 -34.50 0.81
N SER A 97 59.54 -33.22 0.51
CA SER A 97 60.47 -32.84 -0.57
C SER A 97 60.69 -31.32 -0.64
N GLU A 98 61.96 -30.94 -0.81
CA GLU A 98 62.49 -29.60 -1.07
C GLU A 98 61.88 -28.90 -2.30
N GLY A 99 61.85 -27.56 -2.29
CA GLY A 99 61.56 -26.76 -3.48
C GLY A 99 61.49 -25.26 -3.20
N ALA A 100 62.57 -24.55 -3.54
CA ALA A 100 62.79 -23.11 -3.51
C ALA A 100 61.63 -22.19 -3.95
N ALA A 101 61.51 -21.02 -3.28
CA ALA A 101 61.73 -19.68 -3.87
C ALA A 101 61.03 -18.58 -3.05
N LEU A 102 61.80 -17.57 -2.65
CA LEU A 102 61.36 -16.26 -2.13
C LEU A 102 60.55 -15.50 -3.20
N PRO A 103 59.67 -14.57 -2.79
CA PRO A 103 60.11 -13.17 -2.83
C PRO A 103 59.67 -12.32 -1.62
N ASP A 104 60.52 -11.33 -1.36
CA ASP A 104 60.33 -10.17 -0.48
C ASP A 104 58.99 -9.46 -0.68
N THR A 105 58.33 -9.10 0.42
CA THR A 105 57.48 -7.90 0.50
C THR A 105 57.71 -7.21 1.85
N PRO A 106 58.00 -5.89 1.87
CA PRO A 106 58.28 -5.17 3.10
C PRO A 106 56.99 -4.82 3.83
N ALA A 107 57.01 -5.03 5.14
CA ALA A 107 56.09 -4.45 6.08
C ALA A 107 56.36 -2.94 6.19
N GLU A 108 55.34 -2.12 5.92
CA GLU A 108 55.32 -0.73 6.37
C GLU A 108 54.33 -0.53 7.51
N SER A 109 54.86 0.15 8.51
CA SER A 109 54.26 0.56 9.76
C SER A 109 53.39 1.81 9.58
N SER A 110 52.22 1.80 10.21
CA SER A 110 51.72 2.82 11.15
C SER A 110 52.04 4.31 10.87
N SER A 111 50.99 5.10 10.56
CA SER A 111 50.74 6.38 11.24
C SER A 111 49.26 6.78 11.12
N SER A 112 48.77 7.36 12.21
CA SER A 112 47.39 7.65 12.62
C SER A 112 47.04 9.14 12.52
N ASP A 113 45.76 9.49 12.28
CA ASP A 113 45.00 10.52 13.05
C ASP A 113 43.52 10.68 12.59
N PRO A 114 42.62 11.27 13.41
CA PRO A 114 41.37 10.61 13.80
C PRO A 114 40.09 11.19 13.17
N VAL A 115 39.14 10.30 12.89
CA VAL A 115 37.71 10.62 12.73
C VAL A 115 37.07 10.50 14.12
N PRO A 116 36.08 11.33 14.50
CA PRO A 116 35.45 11.19 15.81
C PRO A 116 34.77 9.83 15.87
N GLU A 117 35.37 8.90 16.60
CA GLU A 117 34.77 7.63 16.98
C GLU A 117 33.65 7.93 17.98
N GLU A 118 32.45 8.22 17.46
CA GLU A 118 31.27 7.76 18.19
C GLU A 118 31.33 6.23 18.14
N GLU A 119 31.57 5.63 19.30
CA GLU A 119 31.86 4.22 19.38
C GLU A 119 30.77 3.41 18.64
N PRO A 120 31.14 2.44 17.78
CA PRO A 120 30.16 1.59 17.10
C PRO A 120 29.22 0.87 18.07
N PHE A 121 29.63 0.74 19.34
CA PHE A 121 28.81 0.22 20.43
C PHE A 121 27.64 1.14 20.81
N GLU A 122 27.78 2.46 20.73
CA GLU A 122 26.71 3.40 21.05
C GLU A 122 25.61 3.37 19.98
N ARG A 123 26.00 3.28 18.70
CA ARG A 123 25.03 3.14 17.59
C ARG A 123 24.26 1.83 17.62
N VAL A 124 24.94 0.73 17.96
CA VAL A 124 24.26 -0.57 18.15
C VAL A 124 23.31 -0.54 19.35
N ARG A 125 23.70 0.17 20.43
CA ARG A 125 22.85 0.36 21.61
C ARG A 125 21.62 1.22 21.32
N GLU A 126 21.80 2.30 20.56
CA GLU A 126 20.72 3.18 20.13
C GLU A 126 19.75 2.46 19.17
N ALA A 127 20.28 1.73 18.18
CA ALA A 127 19.46 0.91 17.29
C ALA A 127 18.66 -0.16 18.06
N ARG A 128 19.24 -0.75 19.11
CA ARG A 128 18.55 -1.71 19.97
C ARG A 128 17.47 -1.04 20.82
N ALA A 129 17.73 0.14 21.38
CA ALA A 129 16.74 0.91 22.12
C ALA A 129 15.56 1.35 21.23
N ALA A 130 15.86 1.75 19.98
CA ALA A 130 14.84 2.10 19.00
C ALA A 130 13.99 0.89 18.60
N ALA A 131 14.60 -0.29 18.42
CA ALA A 131 13.88 -1.53 18.14
C ALA A 131 12.96 -1.96 19.30
N GLU A 132 13.44 -1.85 20.55
CA GLU A 132 12.67 -2.18 21.75
C GLU A 132 11.48 -1.21 21.94
N ALA A 133 11.70 0.09 21.69
CA ALA A 133 10.63 1.09 21.69
C ALA A 133 9.58 0.83 20.60
N ALA A 134 10.00 0.38 19.41
CA ALA A 134 9.08 0.01 18.33
C ALA A 134 8.25 -1.23 18.67
N GLU A 135 8.86 -2.25 19.29
CA GLU A 135 8.16 -3.46 19.76
C GLU A 135 7.13 -3.12 20.84
N GLU A 136 7.50 -2.29 21.82
CA GLU A 136 6.57 -1.88 22.88
C GLU A 136 5.40 -1.05 22.34
N ASN A 137 5.64 -0.21 21.33
CA ASN A 137 4.58 0.51 20.63
C ASN A 137 3.66 -0.43 19.85
N ALA A 138 4.21 -1.44 19.17
CA ALA A 138 3.41 -2.45 18.46
C ALA A 138 2.54 -3.24 19.43
N ARG A 139 3.07 -3.58 20.62
CA ARG A 139 2.32 -4.24 21.68
C ARG A 139 1.21 -3.34 22.25
N ARG A 140 1.47 -2.08 22.54
CA ARG A 140 0.42 -1.13 22.98
C ARG A 140 -0.67 -0.93 21.92
N ALA A 141 -0.30 -0.97 20.63
CA ALA A 141 -1.26 -0.91 19.54
C ALA A 141 -2.15 -2.16 19.46
N SER A 142 -1.57 -3.35 19.65
CA SER A 142 -2.35 -4.60 19.65
C SER A 142 -3.25 -4.72 20.88
N GLU A 143 -2.80 -4.31 22.06
CA GLU A 143 -3.61 -4.24 23.28
C GLU A 143 -4.81 -3.30 23.09
N ARG A 144 -4.60 -2.10 22.51
CA ARG A 144 -5.70 -1.18 22.18
C ARG A 144 -6.68 -1.75 21.16
N ALA A 145 -6.18 -2.42 20.12
CA ALA A 145 -7.04 -3.06 19.13
C ALA A 145 -7.90 -4.17 19.75
N ALA A 146 -7.31 -4.99 20.65
CA ALA A 146 -8.03 -6.04 21.36
C ALA A 146 -9.08 -5.47 22.34
N GLU A 147 -8.76 -4.35 23.01
CA GLU A 147 -9.72 -3.65 23.87
C GLU A 147 -10.90 -3.08 23.08
N ILE A 148 -10.64 -2.47 21.92
CA ILE A 148 -11.69 -1.98 21.01
C ILE A 148 -12.57 -3.12 20.54
N SER A 149 -11.98 -4.25 20.11
CA SER A 149 -12.74 -5.43 19.70
C SER A 149 -13.57 -6.02 20.84
N SER A 150 -13.01 -6.11 22.06
CA SER A 150 -13.74 -6.58 23.24
C SER A 150 -14.91 -5.67 23.61
N ARG A 151 -14.75 -4.34 23.43
CA ARG A 151 -15.82 -3.35 23.66
C ARG A 151 -16.91 -3.39 22.57
N GLN A 152 -16.54 -3.79 21.36
CA GLN A 152 -17.45 -3.98 20.23
C GLN A 152 -18.28 -5.27 20.36
N GLU A 153 -17.74 -6.30 21.01
CA GLU A 153 -18.44 -7.56 21.29
C GLU A 153 -19.43 -7.50 22.47
N GLN A 154 -19.45 -6.41 23.26
CA GLN A 154 -20.48 -6.22 24.28
C GLN A 154 -21.79 -5.72 23.64
N PRO A 155 -22.86 -6.54 23.59
CA PRO A 155 -24.13 -6.13 23.02
C PRO A 155 -24.79 -5.10 23.95
N GLY A 156 -24.74 -3.82 23.55
CA GLY A 156 -25.35 -2.71 24.29
C GLY A 156 -24.57 -1.39 24.24
N SER A 157 -23.35 -1.35 23.67
CA SER A 157 -22.46 -0.17 23.70
C SER A 157 -22.65 0.83 22.54
N GLY A 158 -23.62 0.62 21.63
CA GLY A 158 -23.81 1.46 20.44
C GLY A 158 -23.98 2.95 20.72
N LEU A 159 -24.71 3.30 21.80
CA LEU A 159 -24.89 4.71 22.22
C LEU A 159 -23.63 5.35 22.82
N HIS A 160 -22.72 4.53 23.36
CA HIS A 160 -21.50 5.02 24.00
C HIS A 160 -20.37 5.23 22.98
N LEU A 161 -20.36 4.43 21.91
CA LEU A 161 -19.47 4.60 20.75
C LEU A 161 -19.72 5.89 19.98
N GLU A 162 -20.98 6.33 19.89
CA GLU A 162 -21.34 7.58 19.23
C GLU A 162 -20.88 8.79 20.06
N GLN A 163 -21.07 8.73 21.38
CA GLN A 163 -20.59 9.74 22.32
C GLN A 163 -19.05 9.84 22.35
N GLU A 164 -18.34 8.72 22.33
CA GLU A 164 -16.87 8.70 22.32
C GLU A 164 -16.28 9.14 20.96
N ARG A 165 -17.01 8.91 19.86
CA ARG A 165 -16.68 9.49 18.55
C ARG A 165 -16.84 11.00 18.54
N GLU A 166 -17.89 11.54 19.15
CA GLU A 166 -18.06 12.99 19.32
C GLU A 166 -16.96 13.59 20.20
N GLU A 167 -16.57 12.90 21.28
CA GLU A 167 -15.53 13.36 22.20
C GLU A 167 -14.14 13.35 21.54
N THR A 168 -13.80 12.29 20.80
CA THR A 168 -12.54 12.22 20.04
C THR A 168 -12.48 13.21 18.87
N GLN A 169 -13.60 13.48 18.20
CA GLN A 169 -13.68 14.54 17.19
C GLN A 169 -13.50 15.93 17.81
N PHE A 170 -14.07 16.17 18.99
CA PHE A 170 -13.89 17.40 19.73
C PHE A 170 -12.43 17.60 20.18
N GLU A 171 -11.78 16.56 20.70
CA GLU A 171 -10.36 16.60 21.06
C GLU A 171 -9.44 16.83 19.85
N MET A 172 -9.73 16.19 18.70
CA MET A 172 -9.01 16.47 17.45
C MET A 172 -9.19 17.91 16.97
N ALA A 173 -10.41 18.45 17.05
CA ALA A 173 -10.69 19.84 16.68
C ALA A 173 -9.95 20.82 17.60
N GLN A 174 -9.90 20.53 18.91
CA GLN A 174 -9.16 21.34 19.88
C GLN A 174 -7.64 21.27 19.66
N ALA A 175 -7.10 20.08 19.39
CA ALA A 175 -5.68 19.92 19.07
C ALA A 175 -5.31 20.61 17.76
N SER A 176 -6.18 20.54 16.74
CA SER A 176 -6.00 21.26 15.47
C SER A 176 -6.02 22.78 15.65
N ALA A 177 -6.93 23.29 16.49
CA ALA A 177 -6.98 24.71 16.83
C ALA A 177 -5.71 25.17 17.58
N ALA A 178 -5.21 24.37 18.53
CA ALA A 178 -3.98 24.68 19.26
C ALA A 178 -2.74 24.71 18.33
N VAL A 179 -2.68 23.83 17.33
CA VAL A 179 -1.62 23.83 16.31
C VAL A 179 -1.75 25.03 15.37
N GLN A 180 -2.96 25.43 14.99
CA GLN A 180 -3.17 26.66 14.21
C GLN A 180 -2.80 27.92 15.00
N GLU A 181 -3.13 27.98 16.29
CA GLU A 181 -2.78 29.09 17.17
C GLU A 181 -1.25 29.18 17.39
N ALA A 182 -0.57 28.04 17.56
CA ALA A 182 0.89 27.98 17.64
C ALA A 182 1.58 28.41 16.33
N ASN A 183 0.96 28.17 15.17
CA ASN A 183 1.46 28.64 13.88
C ASN A 183 1.18 30.13 13.61
N HIS A 184 0.31 30.77 14.39
CA HIS A 184 -0.01 32.20 14.29
C HIS A 184 0.72 33.08 15.33
N ALA A 185 1.53 32.50 16.22
CA ALA A 185 2.35 33.21 17.18
C ALA A 185 3.84 32.96 16.88
N PRO A 186 4.42 33.63 15.86
CA PRO A 186 5.15 34.86 16.19
C PRO A 186 5.22 35.88 15.04
N ASP A 187 4.59 37.04 15.20
CA ASP A 187 4.98 38.27 14.46
C ASP A 187 4.90 39.55 15.33
N GLU A 188 4.60 39.43 16.63
CA GLU A 188 4.49 40.58 17.55
C GLU A 188 5.61 40.67 18.59
N ALA A 189 6.73 39.98 18.39
CA ALA A 189 7.87 40.02 19.30
C ALA A 189 9.20 40.44 18.65
N GLU A 190 9.17 41.33 17.65
CA GLU A 190 10.35 42.14 17.28
C GLU A 190 10.16 43.59 17.72
N GLY A 191 10.94 43.97 18.74
CA GLY A 191 10.95 45.33 19.29
C GLY A 191 11.52 46.36 18.30
N PRO A 192 11.07 47.63 18.38
CA PRO A 192 11.59 48.69 17.53
C PRO A 192 12.93 49.17 18.09
N GLY A 193 14.02 49.01 17.34
CA GLY A 193 15.31 49.42 17.88
C GLY A 193 16.54 49.27 17.01
N ARG A 194 16.52 49.70 15.75
CA ARG A 194 17.68 50.40 15.16
C ARG A 194 17.39 51.01 13.79
N GLU A 195 17.46 52.33 13.76
CA GLU A 195 17.71 53.14 12.58
C GLU A 195 19.10 52.87 12.00
N ILE A 196 19.32 53.42 10.79
CA ILE A 196 20.48 53.35 9.87
C ILE A 196 20.26 52.22 8.85
N GLY A 197 19.98 52.45 7.56
CA GLY A 197 20.22 53.59 6.69
C GLY A 197 20.59 53.03 5.30
N GLU A 198 20.34 53.82 4.25
CA GLU A 198 20.85 53.65 2.88
C GLU A 198 20.06 52.76 1.90
N SER A 199 19.09 53.42 1.26
CA SER A 199 19.02 53.63 -0.19
C SER A 199 19.56 52.54 -1.13
N ARG A 200 18.67 51.88 -1.90
CA ARG A 200 18.79 51.90 -3.37
C ARG A 200 17.50 51.57 -4.11
N GLU A 201 17.24 52.45 -5.04
CA GLU A 201 16.23 52.54 -6.10
C GLU A 201 16.14 51.34 -7.07
N LEU A 202 14.93 51.25 -7.67
CA LEU A 202 14.60 50.79 -9.03
C LEU A 202 14.51 49.27 -9.30
N GLU A 203 13.29 48.77 -9.53
CA GLU A 203 12.73 48.49 -10.88
C GLU A 203 11.45 47.63 -10.79
N GLN A 204 10.32 48.19 -11.22
CA GLN A 204 9.25 47.45 -11.91
C GLN A 204 9.62 47.39 -13.41
N PRO A 205 8.94 46.63 -14.29
CA PRO A 205 7.79 45.71 -14.12
C PRO A 205 8.04 44.33 -14.77
N VAL A 206 7.05 43.43 -14.80
CA VAL A 206 6.58 42.78 -16.04
C VAL A 206 5.51 41.74 -15.70
N GLN A 207 4.40 41.84 -16.44
CA GLN A 207 3.28 40.91 -16.51
C GLN A 207 3.80 39.55 -17.00
N GLN A 208 3.38 38.43 -16.39
CA GLN A 208 3.61 37.12 -16.97
C GLN A 208 2.30 36.35 -17.16
N GLU A 209 2.19 35.93 -18.40
CA GLU A 209 1.06 35.42 -19.14
C GLU A 209 0.49 34.11 -18.58
N HIS A 210 -0.81 33.96 -18.80
CA HIS A 210 -1.45 32.67 -18.91
C HIS A 210 -0.81 31.87 -20.05
N THR A 211 -0.24 30.71 -19.75
CA THR A 211 -0.04 29.66 -20.73
C THR A 211 -0.73 28.38 -20.27
N GLU A 212 -1.84 28.12 -20.95
CA GLU A 212 -2.39 26.79 -21.14
C GLU A 212 -1.31 25.93 -21.81
N SER A 213 -1.01 24.75 -21.27
CA SER A 213 -0.47 23.67 -22.08
C SER A 213 -0.99 22.33 -21.57
N SER A 214 -2.04 21.88 -22.25
CA SER A 214 -2.42 20.49 -22.34
C SER A 214 -1.32 19.73 -23.09
N GLU A 215 -0.57 18.89 -22.39
CA GLU A 215 0.24 17.86 -23.04
C GLU A 215 -0.37 16.49 -22.76
N SER A 216 -1.28 16.13 -23.67
CA SER A 216 -1.64 14.75 -23.96
C SER A 216 -0.41 14.04 -24.53
N SER A 217 0.26 13.24 -23.71
CA SER A 217 1.26 12.29 -24.21
C SER A 217 0.57 11.00 -24.66
N SER A 218 0.38 10.93 -25.97
CA SER A 218 -0.04 9.77 -26.73
C SER A 218 1.08 8.73 -26.75
N ILE A 219 0.99 7.73 -25.88
CA ILE A 219 1.86 6.53 -25.96
C ILE A 219 1.29 5.63 -27.06
N GLN A 220 1.91 5.71 -28.23
CA GLN A 220 1.89 4.66 -29.25
C GLN A 220 2.66 3.46 -28.69
N GLY A 221 1.93 2.40 -28.34
CA GLY A 221 2.48 1.08 -28.05
C GLY A 221 2.23 0.17 -29.25
N GLU A 222 3.32 -0.31 -29.82
CA GLU A 222 3.41 -1.11 -31.03
C GLU A 222 2.65 -2.44 -30.91
N THR A 223 1.94 -2.76 -31.98
CA THR A 223 1.46 -4.09 -32.35
C THR A 223 2.64 -5.02 -32.61
N GLU A 224 2.62 -6.21 -31.99
CA GLU A 224 2.97 -7.54 -32.55
C GLU A 224 3.33 -8.51 -31.41
N GLN A 225 2.41 -9.41 -31.05
CA GLN A 225 2.65 -10.86 -31.10
C GLN A 225 1.42 -11.60 -30.59
N GLU A 226 0.68 -12.09 -31.59
CA GLU A 226 -0.31 -13.14 -31.53
C GLU A 226 0.38 -14.45 -31.14
N GLU A 227 0.21 -14.90 -29.90
CA GLU A 227 0.60 -16.26 -29.51
C GLU A 227 -0.45 -16.89 -28.57
N ASN A 228 -1.18 -17.85 -29.14
CA ASN A 228 -1.85 -18.99 -28.50
C ASN A 228 -2.76 -18.72 -27.30
N GLN A 229 -4.03 -18.43 -27.60
CA GLN A 229 -5.14 -18.83 -26.74
C GLN A 229 -5.28 -20.36 -26.76
N PRO A 230 -5.28 -21.07 -25.61
CA PRO A 230 -5.89 -22.39 -25.55
C PRO A 230 -7.41 -22.21 -25.47
N GLU A 231 -8.12 -22.88 -26.37
CA GLU A 231 -9.59 -23.00 -26.37
C GLU A 231 -10.12 -23.40 -24.98
N PRO A 232 -11.25 -22.82 -24.51
CA PRO A 232 -11.88 -23.26 -23.28
C PRO A 232 -12.42 -24.68 -23.51
N ARG A 233 -11.75 -25.66 -22.90
CA ARG A 233 -12.28 -27.01 -22.76
C ARG A 233 -13.62 -26.94 -22.05
N SER A 234 -14.67 -27.34 -22.76
CA SER A 234 -15.97 -27.69 -22.25
C SER A 234 -15.80 -28.73 -21.13
N ILE A 235 -15.84 -28.28 -19.88
CA ILE A 235 -16.05 -29.16 -18.74
C ILE A 235 -17.55 -29.43 -18.73
N GLU A 236 -17.95 -30.47 -19.46
CA GLU A 236 -19.18 -31.20 -19.22
C GLU A 236 -19.05 -31.91 -17.87
N GLU A 237 -19.21 -31.15 -16.78
CA GLU A 237 -19.40 -31.73 -15.46
C GLU A 237 -20.83 -32.25 -15.36
N GLU A 238 -20.90 -33.53 -15.71
CA GLU A 238 -21.88 -34.54 -15.39
C GLU A 238 -22.30 -34.48 -13.90
N TRP A 239 -23.24 -33.58 -13.57
CA TRP A 239 -24.03 -33.71 -12.34
C TRP A 239 -25.11 -34.76 -12.56
N GLY A 240 -24.68 -36.02 -12.53
CA GLY A 240 -25.55 -37.17 -12.35
C GLY A 240 -26.24 -37.11 -10.99
N VAL A 241 -27.45 -36.57 -10.96
CA VAL A 241 -28.43 -36.80 -9.89
C VAL A 241 -29.63 -37.51 -10.50
N GLU A 242 -29.46 -38.81 -10.78
CA GLU A 242 -30.58 -39.73 -10.97
C GLU A 242 -31.25 -39.96 -9.60
N GLY A 243 -32.18 -39.08 -9.26
CA GLY A 243 -33.13 -39.25 -8.18
C GLY A 243 -34.54 -39.18 -8.73
N GLN A 244 -35.08 -40.34 -9.12
CA GLN A 244 -36.49 -40.51 -9.48
C GLN A 244 -37.40 -40.00 -8.35
N LEU A 245 -38.15 -38.94 -8.61
CA LEU A 245 -39.35 -38.58 -7.85
C LEU A 245 -40.40 -38.05 -8.83
N THR A 246 -41.04 -38.99 -9.50
CA THR A 246 -42.30 -38.78 -10.21
C THR A 246 -43.42 -38.65 -9.18
N THR A 247 -43.81 -37.42 -8.85
CA THR A 247 -45.15 -37.14 -8.32
C THR A 247 -45.95 -36.39 -9.38
N PRO A 248 -47.19 -36.83 -9.68
CA PRO A 248 -47.98 -36.22 -10.73
C PRO A 248 -48.41 -34.81 -10.33
N LEU A 249 -48.03 -33.85 -11.16
CA LEU A 249 -48.55 -32.48 -11.18
C LEU A 249 -50.07 -32.51 -11.25
N LYS A 250 -50.69 -32.23 -10.11
CA LYS A 250 -52.07 -31.75 -10.04
C LYS A 250 -52.02 -30.26 -10.41
N GLU A 251 -52.29 -29.97 -11.68
CA GLU A 251 -52.55 -28.61 -12.15
C GLU A 251 -53.79 -28.07 -11.45
N GLU A 252 -53.60 -27.43 -10.30
CA GLU A 252 -54.61 -26.57 -9.71
C GLU A 252 -54.49 -25.18 -10.35
N ASN A 253 -55.50 -24.87 -11.16
CA ASN A 253 -55.85 -23.54 -11.66
C ASN A 253 -56.02 -22.53 -10.51
N HIS A 254 -54.93 -22.04 -9.92
CA HIS A 254 -54.92 -20.83 -9.10
C HIS A 254 -54.54 -19.64 -9.97
N ALA A 255 -55.38 -19.38 -10.97
CA ALA A 255 -55.39 -18.10 -11.63
C ALA A 255 -55.90 -17.05 -10.63
N ASN A 256 -55.07 -16.04 -10.37
CA ASN A 256 -55.49 -14.70 -9.98
C ASN A 256 -55.84 -14.44 -8.49
N GLN A 257 -55.06 -14.97 -7.55
CA GLN A 257 -54.99 -14.40 -6.20
C GLN A 257 -53.66 -13.65 -6.08
N GLY A 258 -53.71 -12.31 -6.10
CA GLY A 258 -52.53 -11.49 -5.81
C GLY A 258 -52.03 -11.77 -4.39
N PRO A 259 -50.76 -11.42 -4.08
CA PRO A 259 -50.18 -11.70 -2.76
C PRO A 259 -51.08 -11.15 -1.68
N SER A 260 -51.41 -12.01 -0.72
CA SER A 260 -52.27 -11.67 0.40
C SER A 260 -51.66 -10.50 1.19
N ALA A 261 -52.47 -9.73 1.90
CA ALA A 261 -51.96 -8.60 2.70
C ALA A 261 -50.86 -9.03 3.69
N ALA A 262 -50.92 -10.27 4.19
CA ALA A 262 -49.89 -10.84 5.08
C ALA A 262 -48.57 -11.14 4.35
N GLU A 263 -48.61 -11.58 3.09
CA GLU A 263 -47.40 -11.82 2.29
C GLU A 263 -46.74 -10.51 1.87
N ARG A 264 -47.52 -9.45 1.64
CA ARG A 264 -46.98 -8.11 1.36
C ARG A 264 -46.28 -7.52 2.59
N ALA A 265 -46.88 -7.65 3.77
CA ALA A 265 -46.28 -7.19 5.02
C ALA A 265 -44.95 -7.93 5.32
N ARG A 266 -44.88 -9.23 5.05
CA ARG A 266 -43.62 -10.00 5.18
C ARG A 266 -42.58 -9.60 4.15
N MET A 267 -42.98 -9.24 2.94
CA MET A 267 -42.06 -8.78 1.91
C MET A 267 -41.50 -7.40 2.26
N GLU A 268 -42.31 -6.51 2.85
CA GLU A 268 -41.90 -5.21 3.36
C GLU A 268 -40.90 -5.34 4.52
N GLU A 269 -41.14 -6.24 5.48
CA GLU A 269 -40.20 -6.56 6.57
C GLU A 269 -38.84 -7.07 6.03
N ILE A 270 -38.86 -7.93 5.01
CA ILE A 270 -37.62 -8.43 4.37
C ILE A 270 -36.89 -7.31 3.63
N GLU A 271 -37.60 -6.40 2.94
CA GLU A 271 -37.00 -5.26 2.25
C GLU A 271 -36.32 -4.29 3.24
N GLU A 272 -36.95 -4.04 4.40
CA GLU A 272 -36.37 -3.22 5.48
C GLU A 272 -35.09 -3.86 6.07
N ASP A 273 -35.11 -5.18 6.32
CA ASP A 273 -33.95 -5.92 6.82
C ASP A 273 -32.79 -5.92 5.79
N GLU A 274 -33.11 -6.08 4.50
CA GLU A 274 -32.11 -5.98 3.42
C GLU A 274 -31.48 -4.59 3.33
N GLU A 275 -32.25 -3.52 3.56
CA GLU A 275 -31.72 -2.15 3.58
C GLU A 275 -30.74 -1.96 4.75
N VAL A 276 -31.05 -2.48 5.94
CA VAL A 276 -30.14 -2.41 7.10
C VAL A 276 -28.86 -3.20 6.82
N VAL A 277 -28.95 -4.42 6.27
CA VAL A 277 -27.77 -5.21 5.91
C VAL A 277 -26.94 -4.53 4.83
N ALA A 278 -27.58 -3.94 3.82
CA ALA A 278 -26.91 -3.18 2.77
C ALA A 278 -26.17 -1.95 3.33
N ALA A 279 -26.78 -1.23 4.28
CA ALA A 279 -26.16 -0.09 4.95
C ALA A 279 -24.92 -0.50 5.77
N VAL A 280 -25.01 -1.60 6.53
CA VAL A 280 -23.87 -2.14 7.29
C VAL A 280 -22.74 -2.59 6.34
N ALA A 281 -23.08 -3.30 5.27
CA ALA A 281 -22.10 -3.74 4.28
C ALA A 281 -21.42 -2.53 3.59
N ALA A 282 -22.19 -1.50 3.24
CA ALA A 282 -21.65 -0.26 2.66
C ALA A 282 -20.68 0.44 3.62
N MET A 283 -21.01 0.50 4.92
CA MET A 283 -20.13 1.06 5.95
C MET A 283 -18.83 0.27 6.08
N MET A 284 -18.88 -1.07 6.13
CA MET A 284 -17.68 -1.90 6.18
C MET A 284 -16.79 -1.72 4.93
N ILE A 285 -17.40 -1.61 3.75
CA ILE A 285 -16.66 -1.35 2.51
C ILE A 285 -16.00 0.04 2.55
N ALA A 286 -16.71 1.05 3.06
CA ALA A 286 -16.18 2.39 3.22
C ALA A 286 -14.98 2.42 4.19
N ASP A 287 -15.06 1.73 5.33
CA ASP A 287 -13.97 1.65 6.31
C ASP A 287 -12.73 0.95 5.72
N VAL A 288 -12.92 -0.16 5.01
CA VAL A 288 -11.81 -0.87 4.34
C VAL A 288 -11.21 0.00 3.24
N ALA A 289 -12.03 0.73 2.48
CA ALA A 289 -11.55 1.65 1.45
C ALA A 289 -10.77 2.82 2.06
N ALA A 290 -11.25 3.40 3.16
CA ALA A 290 -10.57 4.48 3.88
C ALA A 290 -9.22 4.01 4.46
N ALA A 291 -9.17 2.84 5.11
CA ALA A 291 -7.93 2.26 5.61
C ALA A 291 -6.93 1.94 4.50
N SER A 292 -7.41 1.43 3.35
CA SER A 292 -6.57 1.18 2.18
C SER A 292 -6.04 2.49 1.57
N ALA A 293 -6.85 3.55 1.54
CA ALA A 293 -6.44 4.86 1.03
C ALA A 293 -5.37 5.49 1.93
N ALA A 294 -5.57 5.49 3.25
CA ALA A 294 -4.59 5.98 4.22
C ALA A 294 -3.25 5.23 4.13
N LYS A 295 -3.29 3.91 3.94
CA LYS A 295 -2.07 3.11 3.73
C LYS A 295 -1.36 3.46 2.42
N ALA A 296 -2.12 3.69 1.35
CA ALA A 296 -1.55 4.08 0.07
C ALA A 296 -0.88 5.45 0.15
N GLU A 297 -1.50 6.41 0.85
CA GLU A 297 -0.95 7.74 1.11
C GLU A 297 0.34 7.67 1.94
N ALA A 298 0.35 6.90 3.04
CA ALA A 298 1.55 6.72 3.86
C ALA A 298 2.73 6.13 3.07
N ILE A 299 2.46 5.18 2.15
CA ILE A 299 3.50 4.62 1.27
C ILE A 299 3.99 5.69 0.29
N ALA A 300 3.08 6.46 -0.32
CA ALA A 300 3.43 7.53 -1.26
C ALA A 300 4.28 8.62 -0.58
N GLU A 301 3.94 8.99 0.66
CA GLU A 301 4.69 9.95 1.47
C GLU A 301 6.08 9.41 1.82
N ALA A 302 6.20 8.16 2.26
CA ALA A 302 7.49 7.53 2.53
C ALA A 302 8.38 7.45 1.29
N CYS A 303 7.81 7.12 0.12
CA CYS A 303 8.52 7.15 -1.15
C CYS A 303 8.97 8.58 -1.52
N SER A 304 8.11 9.58 -1.34
CA SER A 304 8.43 10.98 -1.58
C SER A 304 9.54 11.49 -0.65
N ALA A 305 9.49 11.15 0.64
CA ALA A 305 10.52 11.47 1.61
C ALA A 305 11.87 10.85 1.22
N ARG A 306 11.89 9.56 0.87
CA ARG A 306 13.10 8.87 0.44
C ARG A 306 13.70 9.47 -0.83
N THR A 307 12.87 9.88 -1.80
CA THR A 307 13.35 10.56 -3.01
C THR A 307 13.91 11.94 -2.68
N ARG A 308 13.32 12.68 -1.71
CA ARG A 308 13.85 13.97 -1.27
C ARG A 308 15.21 13.83 -0.58
N GLU A 309 15.35 12.84 0.29
CA GLU A 309 16.62 12.52 0.96
C GLU A 309 17.70 12.12 -0.07
N ALA A 310 17.39 11.20 -0.98
CA ALA A 310 18.33 10.81 -2.04
C ALA A 310 18.76 11.98 -2.92
N ARG A 311 17.86 12.96 -3.17
CA ARG A 311 18.21 14.18 -3.93
C ARG A 311 19.15 15.07 -3.14
N HIS A 312 18.88 15.24 -1.85
CA HIS A 312 19.72 16.02 -0.97
C HIS A 312 21.13 15.41 -0.87
N ASP A 313 21.23 14.09 -0.73
CA ASP A 313 22.51 13.38 -0.67
C ASP A 313 23.30 13.51 -1.98
N ALA A 314 22.63 13.40 -3.13
CA ALA A 314 23.26 13.62 -4.43
C ALA A 314 23.81 15.05 -4.56
N LEU A 315 23.03 16.06 -4.15
CA LEU A 315 23.47 17.46 -4.16
C LEU A 315 24.66 17.71 -3.22
N GLN A 316 24.67 17.07 -2.04
CA GLN A 316 25.81 17.16 -1.12
C GLN A 316 27.07 16.51 -1.71
N ALA A 317 26.95 15.32 -2.29
CA ALA A 317 28.08 14.63 -2.90
C ALA A 317 28.65 15.41 -4.10
N ASP A 318 27.79 16.01 -4.92
CA ASP A 318 28.21 16.87 -6.03
C ASP A 318 28.93 18.13 -5.52
N ARG A 319 28.44 18.76 -4.45
CA ARG A 319 29.10 19.91 -3.83
C ARG A 319 30.49 19.56 -3.30
N VAL A 320 30.64 18.43 -2.59
CA VAL A 320 31.95 17.98 -2.10
C VAL A 320 32.90 17.71 -3.27
N LEU A 321 32.41 17.11 -4.35
CA LEU A 321 33.20 16.89 -5.55
C LEU A 321 33.70 18.20 -6.17
N GLU A 322 32.85 19.22 -6.24
CA GLU A 322 33.24 20.57 -6.71
C GLU A 322 34.28 21.22 -5.80
N GLU A 323 34.11 21.14 -4.47
CA GLU A 323 35.05 21.69 -3.49
C GLU A 323 36.43 21.01 -3.59
N VAL A 324 36.48 19.68 -3.75
CA VAL A 324 37.73 18.94 -3.96
C VAL A 324 38.40 19.32 -5.27
N ARG A 325 37.63 19.44 -6.37
CA ARG A 325 38.15 19.89 -7.66
C ARG A 325 38.72 21.30 -7.58
N ALA A 326 38.07 22.20 -6.86
CA ALA A 326 38.55 23.56 -6.62
C ALA A 326 39.84 23.58 -5.77
N ALA A 327 39.92 22.75 -4.72
CA ALA A 327 41.11 22.61 -3.88
C ALA A 327 42.32 22.08 -4.68
N ILE A 328 42.10 21.13 -5.58
CA ILE A 328 43.13 20.63 -6.49
C ILE A 328 43.56 21.71 -7.48
N ALA A 329 42.59 22.42 -8.10
CA ALA A 329 42.87 23.47 -9.07
C ALA A 329 43.65 24.65 -8.47
N SER A 330 43.39 24.99 -7.21
CA SER A 330 44.13 26.03 -6.46
C SER A 330 45.51 25.57 -5.97
N GLY A 331 45.84 24.28 -6.08
CA GLY A 331 47.08 23.69 -5.57
C GLY A 331 47.10 23.49 -4.05
N ALA A 332 46.01 23.80 -3.34
CA ALA A 332 45.85 23.58 -1.90
C ALA A 332 45.87 22.10 -1.54
N PHE A 333 45.50 21.23 -2.48
CA PHE A 333 45.54 19.79 -2.35
C PHE A 333 46.23 19.18 -3.57
N ASN A 334 47.34 18.46 -3.39
CA ASN A 334 48.16 17.97 -4.49
C ASN A 334 48.80 16.60 -4.17
N GLY A 335 49.42 15.98 -5.18
CA GLY A 335 50.07 14.68 -5.06
C GLY A 335 49.16 13.47 -5.29
N GLU A 336 49.66 12.28 -4.98
CA GLU A 336 48.93 11.02 -5.20
C GLU A 336 47.70 10.88 -4.29
N ASP A 337 47.77 11.39 -3.07
CA ASP A 337 46.65 11.35 -2.12
C ASP A 337 45.47 12.19 -2.60
N ALA A 338 45.75 13.31 -3.28
CA ALA A 338 44.71 14.13 -3.91
C ALA A 338 43.97 13.39 -5.02
N ASN A 339 44.68 12.62 -5.84
CA ASN A 339 44.06 11.79 -6.87
C ASN A 339 43.24 10.64 -6.28
N ARG A 340 43.73 9.98 -5.22
CA ARG A 340 42.99 8.90 -4.55
C ARG A 340 41.71 9.42 -3.91
N TYR A 341 41.78 10.58 -3.25
CA TYR A 341 40.61 11.21 -2.64
C TYR A 341 39.60 11.66 -3.69
N LEU A 342 40.03 12.31 -4.78
CA LEU A 342 39.16 12.69 -5.90
C LEU A 342 38.43 11.47 -6.46
N GLN A 343 39.12 10.35 -6.71
CA GLN A 343 38.49 9.11 -7.20
C GLN A 343 37.47 8.54 -6.21
N SER A 344 37.71 8.66 -4.90
CA SER A 344 36.76 8.23 -3.88
C SER A 344 35.49 9.07 -3.92
N VAL A 345 35.62 10.40 -3.95
CA VAL A 345 34.50 11.35 -4.00
C VAL A 345 33.73 11.22 -5.30
N GLU A 346 34.39 11.00 -6.43
CA GLU A 346 33.72 10.74 -7.72
C GLU A 346 32.88 9.46 -7.69
N ARG A 347 33.38 8.37 -7.08
CA ARG A 347 32.61 7.15 -6.88
C ARG A 347 31.42 7.37 -5.94
N GLU A 348 31.57 8.22 -4.94
CA GLU A 348 30.50 8.56 -4.01
C GLU A 348 29.40 9.40 -4.67
N ALA A 349 29.76 10.45 -5.41
CA ALA A 349 28.82 11.22 -6.23
C ALA A 349 28.09 10.33 -7.24
N THR A 350 28.81 9.44 -7.94
CA THR A 350 28.20 8.49 -8.87
C THR A 350 27.22 7.54 -8.18
N ARG A 351 27.55 7.05 -6.97
CA ARG A 351 26.64 6.20 -6.19
C ARG A 351 25.40 6.95 -5.73
N ALA A 352 25.54 8.19 -5.27
CA ALA A 352 24.42 9.02 -4.84
C ALA A 352 23.49 9.35 -6.02
N GLN A 353 24.04 9.68 -7.19
CA GLN A 353 23.26 9.88 -8.41
C GLN A 353 22.56 8.60 -8.89
N ALA A 354 23.21 7.43 -8.73
CA ALA A 354 22.60 6.15 -9.05
C ALA A 354 21.41 5.78 -8.14
N LEU A 355 21.29 6.37 -6.94
CA LEU A 355 20.12 6.19 -6.08
C LEU A 355 18.88 6.99 -6.55
N LEU A 356 19.08 7.94 -7.46
CA LEU A 356 18.00 8.75 -8.07
C LEU A 356 17.46 8.18 -9.39
N ALA A 357 18.25 7.33 -10.06
CA ALA A 357 17.90 6.69 -11.33
C ALA A 357 17.09 5.41 -11.09
#